data_AF-A0A9W4HM38-F1
#
_entry.id   AF-A0A9W4HM38-F1
#
_cell.length_a   1.000
_cell.length_b   1.000
_cell.length_c   1.000
_cell.angle_alpha   90.00
_cell.angle_beta   90.00
_cell.angle_gamma   90.00
#
_symmetry.space_group_name_H-M   'P 1'
#
loop_
_entity.id
_entity.type
_entity.pdbx_description
1 polymer ?
#
loop_
_entity_poly.entity_id
_entity_poly.type
_entity_poly.pdbx_seq_one_letter_code
_entity_poly.pdbx_strand_id
1 'polypeptide(L)'
;MASIPPTPSNRTKSVKKSMRQKQGRRKSSLMKKASEYSKMCDADVCVGIRLRETGQVFILSADASGFWAFLGSQLVCLQLCLW
;
A
#
# COMPACT_ATOMS: atom_id res chain seq x y z
N MET A 1 -16.59 33.21 -23.00
CA MET A 1 -16.38 31.80 -23.42
C MET A 1 -17.01 30.90 -22.37
N ALA A 2 -18.08 30.17 -22.70
CA ALA A 2 -18.75 29.30 -21.73
C ALA A 2 -17.96 27.99 -21.59
N SER A 3 -17.59 27.64 -20.35
CA SER A 3 -16.88 26.41 -20.02
C SER A 3 -17.77 25.20 -20.30
N ILE A 4 -17.33 24.31 -21.19
CA ILE A 4 -18.04 23.08 -21.52
C ILE A 4 -18.15 22.22 -20.24
N PRO A 5 -19.37 21.83 -19.81
CA PRO A 5 -19.53 21.01 -18.62
C PRO A 5 -18.86 19.65 -18.82
N PRO A 6 -18.15 19.12 -17.80
CA PRO A 6 -17.43 17.86 -17.94
C PRO A 6 -18.40 16.71 -18.22
N THR A 7 -18.18 16.01 -19.32
CA THR A 7 -18.92 14.81 -19.68
C THR A 7 -18.77 13.72 -18.59
N PRO A 8 -19.79 12.87 -18.36
CA PRO A 8 -19.80 11.88 -17.27
C PRO A 8 -18.58 10.96 -17.22
N SER A 9 -17.99 10.65 -18.38
CA SER A 9 -16.80 9.80 -18.52
C SER A 9 -15.50 10.46 -18.05
N ASN A 10 -15.38 11.78 -18.15
CA ASN A 10 -14.21 12.53 -17.68
C ASN A 10 -14.23 12.74 -16.17
N ARG A 11 -15.44 12.92 -15.60
CA ARG A 11 -15.63 13.05 -14.14
C ARG A 11 -15.24 11.76 -13.40
N THR A 12 -15.63 10.61 -13.93
CA THR A 12 -15.31 9.30 -13.34
C THR A 12 -13.81 8.96 -13.42
N LYS A 13 -13.13 9.29 -14.53
CA LYS A 13 -11.66 9.14 -14.66
C LYS A 13 -10.91 10.02 -13.66
N SER A 14 -11.34 11.28 -13.47
CA SER A 14 -10.76 12.21 -12.50
C SER A 14 -10.88 11.67 -11.06
N VAL A 15 -12.06 11.15 -10.68
CA VAL A 15 -12.28 10.54 -9.35
C VAL A 15 -11.40 9.31 -9.13
N LYS A 16 -11.27 8.41 -10.13
CA LYS A 16 -10.38 7.24 -10.01
C LYS A 16 -8.92 7.64 -9.81
N LYS A 17 -8.45 8.67 -10.54
CA LYS A 17 -7.09 9.21 -10.38
C LYS A 17 -6.87 9.82 -8.99
N SER A 18 -7.81 10.63 -8.49
CA SER A 18 -7.69 11.25 -7.17
C SER A 18 -7.72 10.21 -6.04
N MET A 19 -8.55 9.17 -6.18
CA MET A 19 -8.60 8.04 -5.24
C MET A 19 -7.29 7.27 -5.20
N ARG A 20 -6.70 6.94 -6.35
CA ARG A 20 -5.38 6.27 -6.42
C ARG A 20 -4.28 7.13 -5.81
N GLN A 21 -4.30 8.44 -6.03
CA GLN A 21 -3.33 9.35 -5.40
C GLN A 21 -3.49 9.39 -3.88
N LYS A 22 -4.73 9.48 -3.38
CA LYS A 22 -5.03 9.45 -1.94
C LYS A 22 -4.59 8.13 -1.30
N GLN A 23 -4.82 7.02 -1.98
CA GLN A 23 -4.38 5.69 -1.56
C GLN A 23 -2.85 5.61 -1.47
N GLY A 24 -2.14 6.09 -2.50
CA GLY A 24 -0.67 6.14 -2.49
C GLY A 24 -0.11 6.96 -1.34
N ARG A 25 -0.69 8.15 -1.09
CA ARG A 25 -0.30 9.01 0.05
C ARG A 25 -0.51 8.31 1.39
N ARG A 26 -1.68 7.69 1.60
CA ARG A 26 -1.98 6.94 2.84
C ARG A 26 -1.05 5.76 3.05
N LYS A 27 -0.76 5.00 1.98
CA LYS A 27 0.20 3.89 2.03
C LYS A 27 1.57 4.39 2.49
N SER A 28 2.09 5.43 1.84
CA SER A 28 3.40 6.01 2.18
C SER A 28 3.45 6.51 3.63
N SER A 29 2.44 7.25 4.08
CA SER A 29 2.37 7.73 5.46
C SER A 29 2.30 6.60 6.49
N LEU A 30 1.55 5.52 6.19
CA LEU A 30 1.47 4.36 7.07
C LEU A 30 2.82 3.66 7.20
N MET A 31 3.50 3.40 6.08
CA MET A 31 4.84 2.81 6.07
C MET A 31 5.84 3.66 6.86
N LYS A 32 5.81 4.99 6.67
CA LYS A 32 6.67 5.92 7.41
C LYS A 32 6.44 5.83 8.93
N LYS A 33 5.19 5.85 9.37
CA LYS A 33 4.84 5.75 10.81
C LYS A 33 5.27 4.42 11.42
N ALA A 34 5.14 3.32 10.68
CA ALA A 34 5.59 2.02 11.15
C ALA A 34 7.11 2.00 11.37
N SER A 35 7.88 2.53 10.42
CA SER A 35 9.34 2.68 10.59
C SER A 35 9.72 3.64 11.72
N GLU A 36 9.01 4.76 11.88
CA GLU A 36 9.25 5.70 12.98
C GLU A 36 9.00 5.05 14.34
N TYR A 37 7.89 4.33 14.49
CA TYR A 37 7.55 3.63 15.73
C TYR A 37 8.61 2.58 16.09
N SER A 38 9.01 1.76 15.10
CA SER A 38 10.07 0.78 15.28
C SER A 38 11.35 1.42 15.83
N LYS A 39 11.77 2.55 15.27
CA LYS A 39 12.96 3.29 15.73
C LYS A 39 12.80 3.95 17.09
N MET A 40 11.64 4.56 17.37
CA MET A 40 11.41 5.30 18.63
C MET A 40 11.22 4.36 19.83
N CYS A 41 10.66 3.18 19.60
CA CYS A 41 10.25 2.27 20.65
C CYS A 41 11.08 0.97 20.68
N ASP A 42 12.12 0.87 19.85
CA ASP A 42 12.95 -0.33 19.69
C ASP A 42 12.10 -1.59 19.51
N ALA A 43 11.13 -1.49 18.59
CA ALA A 43 10.11 -2.49 18.36
C ALA A 43 10.22 -3.08 16.95
N ASP A 44 10.13 -4.40 16.84
CA ASP A 44 10.03 -5.09 15.55
C ASP A 44 8.60 -4.96 15.01
N VAL A 45 8.42 -4.21 13.93
CA VAL A 45 7.10 -3.91 13.33
C VAL A 45 6.99 -4.50 11.93
N CYS A 46 5.89 -5.19 11.65
CA CYS A 46 5.53 -5.62 10.29
C CYS A 46 4.17 -5.04 9.86
N VAL A 47 4.10 -4.54 8.63
CA VAL A 47 2.87 -4.02 8.01
C VAL A 47 2.61 -4.74 6.69
N GLY A 48 1.49 -5.45 6.62
CA GLY A 48 0.96 -6.06 5.40
C GLY A 48 -0.24 -5.28 4.86
N ILE A 49 -0.23 -4.95 3.56
CA ILE A 49 -1.33 -4.27 2.88
C ILE A 49 -1.75 -5.08 1.67
N ARG A 50 -2.98 -5.59 1.66
CA ARG A 50 -3.60 -6.19 0.48
C ARG A 50 -4.58 -5.21 -0.16
N LEU A 51 -4.34 -4.85 -1.42
CA LEU A 51 -5.29 -4.11 -2.22
C LEU A 51 -6.38 -5.05 -2.73
N ARG A 52 -7.60 -4.89 -2.23
CA ARG A 52 -8.73 -5.76 -2.60
C ARG A 52 -9.06 -5.69 -4.10
N GLU A 53 -8.90 -4.51 -4.70
CA GLU A 53 -9.22 -4.29 -6.12
C GLU A 53 -8.22 -4.97 -7.07
N THR A 54 -6.93 -4.94 -6.75
CA THR A 54 -5.88 -5.43 -7.64
C THR A 54 -5.23 -6.74 -7.18
N GLY A 55 -5.59 -7.23 -5.99
CA GLY A 55 -4.93 -8.36 -5.34
C GLY A 55 -3.51 -8.06 -4.84
N GLN A 56 -2.91 -6.92 -5.20
CA GLN A 56 -1.52 -6.60 -4.88
C GLN A 56 -1.30 -6.55 -3.37
N VAL A 57 -0.24 -7.24 -2.91
CA VAL A 57 0.19 -7.24 -1.52
C VAL A 57 1.49 -6.46 -1.39
N PHE A 58 1.56 -5.59 -0.38
CA PHE A 58 2.77 -4.89 0.02
C PHE A 58 3.11 -5.28 1.45
N ILE A 59 4.38 -5.59 1.70
CA ILE A 59 4.87 -5.92 3.03
C ILE A 59 6.00 -4.95 3.33
N LEU A 60 5.99 -4.38 4.53
CA LEU A 60 7.12 -3.69 5.12
C LEU A 60 7.45 -4.41 6.42
N SER A 61 8.71 -4.78 6.54
CA SER A 61 9.29 -5.36 7.75
C SER A 61 10.32 -4.35 8.25
N ALA A 62 10.04 -3.75 9.41
CA ALA A 62 10.90 -2.83 10.11
C ALA A 62 11.32 -3.51 11.41
N ASP A 63 12.25 -4.43 11.27
CA ASP A 63 12.84 -5.22 12.34
C ASP A 63 14.35 -5.28 12.14
N ALA A 64 15.10 -5.13 13.22
CA ALA A 64 16.55 -5.27 13.19
C ALA A 64 16.98 -6.75 13.20
N SER A 65 16.11 -7.62 13.72
CA SER A 65 16.36 -9.04 14.00
C SER A 65 16.11 -9.97 12.81
N GLY A 66 15.41 -9.51 11.77
CA GLY A 66 14.95 -10.39 10.69
C GLY A 66 13.79 -11.31 11.11
N PHE A 67 13.19 -11.10 12.29
CA PHE A 67 12.12 -11.94 12.83
C PHE A 67 10.95 -12.11 11.85
N TRP A 68 10.62 -11.08 11.08
CA TRP A 68 9.51 -11.11 10.13
C TRP A 68 9.89 -11.63 8.72
N ALA A 69 11.13 -12.07 8.51
CA ALA A 69 11.60 -12.54 7.20
C ALA A 69 10.80 -13.74 6.66
N PHE A 70 10.22 -14.56 7.54
CA PHE A 70 9.35 -15.68 7.14
C PHE A 70 8.05 -15.21 6.45
N LEU A 71 7.55 -14.01 6.79
CA LEU A 71 6.34 -13.47 6.18
C LEU A 71 6.55 -13.14 4.70
N GLY A 72 7.74 -12.65 4.33
CA GLY A 72 8.12 -12.47 2.93
C GLY A 72 8.09 -13.78 2.16
N SER A 73 8.62 -14.86 2.75
CA SER A 73 8.70 -16.18 2.11
C SER A 73 7.31 -16.82 1.90
N GLN A 74 6.39 -16.70 2.86
CA GLN A 74 5.04 -17.25 2.74
C GLN A 74 4.19 -16.53 1.68
N LEU A 75 4.39 -15.23 1.48
CA LEU A 75 3.66 -14.44 0.50
C LEU A 75 4.18 -14.58 -0.93
N VAL A 76 5.49 -14.80 -1.12
CA VAL A 76 6.06 -15.17 -2.44
C VAL A 76 5.60 -16.58 -2.85
N CYS A 77 5.51 -17.50 -1.89
CA CYS A 77 4.98 -18.85 -2.14
C CYS A 77 3.52 -18.82 -2.59
N LEU A 78 2.67 -18.00 -1.94
CA LEU A 78 1.28 -17.81 -2.37
C LEU A 78 1.14 -17.16 -3.76
N GLN A 79 2.09 -16.32 -4.18
CA GLN A 79 2.06 -15.72 -5.52
C GLN A 79 2.52 -16.69 -6.62
N LEU A 80 3.34 -17.68 -6.29
CA LEU A 80 3.76 -18.75 -7.22
C LEU A 80 2.77 -19.90 -7.28
N CYS A 81 2.04 -20.20 -6.19
CA CYS A 81 1.01 -21.24 -6.18
C CYS A 81 -0.33 -20.83 -6.85
N LEU A 82 -0.45 -19.57 -7.28
CA LEU A 82 -1.60 -19.05 -8.02
C LEU A 82 -1.30 -18.81 -9.51
N TRP A 83 -0.19 -19.37 -10.03
CA TRP A 83 0.15 -19.39 -11.45
C TRP A 83 0.41 -20.81 -11.95
#